data_AF-A0AAE0AAG2-F1
#
_entry.id   AF-A0AAE0AAG2-F1
#
_cell.length_a   1.000
_cell.length_b   1.000
_cell.length_c   1.000
_cell.angle_alpha   90.00
_cell.angle_beta   90.00
_cell.angle_gamma   90.00
#
_symmetry.space_group_name_H-M   'P 1'
#
loop_
_entity.id
_entity.type
_entity.pdbx_description
1 polymer ?
#
loop_
_entity_poly.entity_id
_entity_poly.type
_entity_poly.pdbx_seq_one_letter_code
_entity_poly.pdbx_strand_id
1 'polypeptide(L)'
;MGARPGRKSFWNPIVNKIEKRLAPWKKRFLSKSGRLVLIKSVLASIPNYFLSIFKIPVGVAQKIEKIQWSFLWGDDKFKRKVHAVNWVEVCKSKDKGGLGIGRVVD
;
A
#
# COMPACT_ATOMS: atom_id res chain seq x y z
N MET A 1 -12.03 -26.50 5.36
CA MET A 1 -11.06 -25.50 5.88
C MET A 1 -11.67 -24.11 5.72
N GLY A 2 -12.11 -23.47 6.81
CA GLY A 2 -12.79 -22.18 6.74
C GLY A 2 -11.79 -21.01 6.69
N ALA A 3 -11.89 -20.17 5.66
CA ALA A 3 -11.22 -18.88 5.65
C ALA A 3 -11.65 -18.06 6.88
N ARG A 4 -10.70 -17.50 7.64
CA ARG A 4 -10.96 -16.66 8.82
C ARG A 4 -10.53 -15.22 8.54
N PRO A 5 -11.28 -14.46 7.73
CA PRO A 5 -10.90 -13.12 7.27
C PRO A 5 -10.77 -12.09 8.41
N GLY A 6 -11.39 -12.32 9.57
CA GLY A 6 -11.21 -11.48 10.76
C GLY A 6 -9.82 -11.55 11.39
N ARG A 7 -9.01 -12.59 11.11
CA ARG A 7 -7.65 -12.71 11.65
C ARG A 7 -6.65 -11.97 10.79
N LYS A 8 -5.80 -11.15 11.40
CA LYS A 8 -4.68 -10.47 10.71
C LYS A 8 -3.79 -11.46 9.94
N SER A 9 -3.56 -12.66 10.47
CA SER A 9 -2.71 -13.67 9.83
C SER A 9 -3.25 -14.21 8.50
N PHE A 10 -4.57 -14.19 8.30
CA PHE A 10 -5.19 -14.56 7.02
C PHE A 10 -4.72 -13.67 5.87
N TRP A 11 -4.39 -12.41 6.18
CA TRP A 11 -3.98 -11.41 5.20
C TRP A 11 -2.47 -11.34 4.98
N ASN A 12 -1.67 -12.04 5.79
CA ASN A 12 -0.20 -12.05 5.64
C ASN A 12 0.27 -12.42 4.22
N PRO A 13 -0.32 -13.41 3.51
CA PRO A 13 0.08 -13.72 2.14
C PRO A 13 -0.06 -12.53 1.20
N ILE A 14 -1.14 -11.75 1.34
CA ILE A 14 -1.40 -10.56 0.53
C ILE A 14 -0.40 -9.47 0.87
N VAL A 15 -0.23 -9.16 2.15
CA VAL A 15 0.74 -8.15 2.62
C VAL A 15 2.15 -8.48 2.14
N ASN A 16 2.57 -9.74 2.29
CA ASN A 16 3.89 -10.20 1.84
C ASN A 16 4.05 -10.13 0.33
N LYS A 17 2.99 -10.39 -0.45
CA LYS A 17 3.00 -10.27 -1.91
C LYS A 17 3.22 -8.83 -2.34
N ILE A 18 2.56 -7.86 -1.71
CA ILE A 18 2.75 -6.42 -1.95
C ILE A 18 4.19 -6.02 -1.67
N GLU A 19 4.70 -6.40 -0.49
CA GLU A 19 6.06 -6.05 -0.09
C GLU A 19 7.11 -6.64 -1.05
N LYS A 20 6.95 -7.92 -1.43
CA LYS A 20 7.84 -8.58 -2.40
C LYS A 20 7.79 -7.93 -3.79
N ARG A 21 6.62 -7.46 -4.24
CA ARG A 21 6.49 -6.77 -5.54
C ARG A 21 7.15 -5.39 -5.53
N LEU A 22 7.12 -4.68 -4.39
CA LEU A 22 7.72 -3.35 -4.26
C LEU A 22 9.23 -3.39 -3.92
N ALA A 23 9.71 -4.45 -3.27
CA ALA A 23 11.09 -4.54 -2.78
C ALA A 23 12.19 -4.32 -3.86
N PRO A 24 12.11 -4.91 -5.07
CA PRO A 24 13.12 -4.69 -6.11
C PRO A 24 13.20 -3.22 -6.56
N TRP A 25 12.11 -2.48 -6.43
CA TRP A 25 12.01 -1.09 -6.86
C TRP A 25 12.54 -0.10 -5.83
N LYS A 26 12.70 -0.51 -4.56
CA LYS A 26 13.22 0.38 -3.49
C LYS A 26 14.65 0.86 -3.76
N LYS A 27 15.49 0.02 -4.37
CA LYS A 27 16.89 0.32 -4.71
C LYS A 27 17.06 1.11 -6.02
N ARG A 28 16.00 1.24 -6.83
CA ARG A 28 16.04 2.02 -8.07
C ARG A 28 15.83 3.50 -7.76
N PHE A 29 16.56 4.38 -8.44
CA PHE A 29 16.39 5.84 -8.35
C PHE A 29 15.10 6.27 -9.05
N LEU A 30 13.96 5.92 -8.47
CA LEU A 30 12.65 6.31 -8.97
C LEU A 30 12.25 7.67 -8.41
N SER A 31 11.69 8.51 -9.27
CA SER A 31 10.97 9.72 -8.87
C SER A 31 9.74 9.37 -8.01
N LYS A 32 9.23 10.35 -7.24
CA LYS A 32 8.00 10.18 -6.44
C LYS A 32 6.81 9.75 -7.32
N SER A 33 6.68 10.34 -8.50
CA SER A 33 5.64 10.00 -9.47
C SER A 33 5.79 8.57 -10.01
N GLY A 34 7.01 8.12 -10.30
CA GLY A 34 7.25 6.73 -10.72
C GLY A 34 6.90 5.72 -9.62
N ARG A 35 7.22 6.04 -8.36
CA ARG A 35 6.83 5.22 -7.20
C ARG A 35 5.31 5.16 -7.02
N LEU A 36 4.62 6.28 -7.22
CA LEU A 36 3.16 6.35 -7.15
C LEU A 36 2.50 5.44 -8.19
N VAL A 37 2.98 5.46 -9.44
CA VAL A 37 2.47 4.59 -10.52
C VAL A 37 2.68 3.12 -10.18
N LEU A 38 3.85 2.76 -9.64
CA LEU A 38 4.13 1.39 -9.20
C LEU A 38 3.23 0.94 -8.05
N ILE A 39 2.96 1.80 -7.06
CA ILE A 39 2.01 1.50 -5.98
C ILE A 39 0.63 1.17 -6.58
N LYS A 40 0.12 2.01 -7.49
CA LYS A 40 -1.19 1.81 -8.12
C LYS A 40 -1.23 0.52 -8.95
N SER A 41 -0.18 0.25 -9.71
CA SER A 41 -0.06 -0.98 -10.51
C SER A 41 0.00 -2.24 -9.63
N VAL A 42 0.79 -2.23 -8.56
CA VAL A 42 0.87 -3.36 -7.62
C VAL A 42 -0.46 -3.59 -6.95
N LEU A 43 -1.13 -2.54 -6.47
CA LEU A 43 -2.49 -2.64 -5.90
C LEU A 43 -3.50 -3.25 -6.88
N ALA A 44 -3.52 -2.75 -8.12
CA ALA A 44 -4.43 -3.26 -9.15
C ALA A 44 -4.16 -4.73 -9.52
N SER A 45 -2.92 -5.22 -9.33
CA SER A 45 -2.53 -6.61 -9.61
C SER A 45 -2.80 -7.59 -8.47
N ILE A 46 -3.14 -7.10 -7.27
CA ILE A 46 -3.59 -7.97 -6.17
C ILE A 46 -4.96 -8.50 -6.60
N PRO A 47 -5.22 -9.82 -6.53
CA PRO A 47 -6.49 -10.36 -6.97
C PRO A 47 -7.63 -9.67 -6.25
N ASN A 48 -8.37 -8.85 -7.01
CA ASN A 48 -9.55 -8.12 -6.55
C ASN A 48 -10.56 -9.08 -5.89
N TYR A 49 -10.54 -10.36 -6.28
CA TYR A 49 -11.31 -11.44 -5.67
C TYR A 49 -11.19 -11.51 -4.13
N PHE A 50 -9.99 -11.42 -3.56
CA PHE A 50 -9.84 -11.47 -2.09
C PHE A 50 -10.41 -10.23 -1.40
N LEU A 51 -10.25 -9.07 -2.03
CA LEU A 51 -10.78 -7.79 -1.55
C LEU A 51 -12.31 -7.71 -1.74
N SER A 52 -12.82 -8.32 -2.79
CA SER A 52 -14.23 -8.34 -3.18
C SER A 52 -15.06 -9.29 -2.31
N ILE A 53 -14.46 -10.31 -1.72
CA ILE A 53 -15.17 -11.34 -0.93
C ILE A 53 -15.04 -11.11 0.56
N PHE A 54 -13.92 -10.50 1.00
CA PHE A 54 -13.63 -10.32 2.41
C PHE A 54 -13.37 -8.86 2.72
N LYS A 55 -14.15 -8.29 3.64
CA LYS A 55 -13.86 -6.97 4.21
C LYS A 55 -12.51 -7.01 4.92
N ILE A 56 -11.60 -6.13 4.51
CA ILE A 56 -10.28 -6.03 5.13
C ILE A 56 -10.41 -5.51 6.58
N PRO A 57 -9.79 -6.17 7.57
CA PRO A 57 -9.63 -5.60 8.90
C PRO A 57 -8.81 -4.31 8.85
N VAL A 58 -9.25 -3.27 9.54
CA VAL A 58 -8.60 -1.94 9.56
C VAL A 58 -7.09 -2.02 9.81
N GLY A 59 -6.64 -2.86 10.75
CA GLY A 59 -5.21 -3.01 11.05
C GLY A 59 -4.39 -3.63 9.92
N VAL A 60 -5.01 -4.40 9.02
CA VAL A 60 -4.37 -4.92 7.81
C VAL A 60 -4.27 -3.84 6.76
N ALA A 61 -5.34 -3.07 6.54
CA ALA A 61 -5.33 -1.93 5.62
C ALA A 61 -4.25 -0.91 6.01
N GLN A 62 -4.18 -0.54 7.29
CA GLN A 62 -3.14 0.35 7.83
C GLN A 62 -1.72 -0.20 7.60
N LYS A 63 -1.53 -1.52 7.66
CA LYS A 63 -0.23 -2.15 7.38
C LYS A 63 0.14 -2.02 5.90
N ILE A 64 -0.82 -2.20 4.99
CA ILE A 64 -0.62 -2.03 3.55
C ILE A 64 -0.31 -0.56 3.23
N GLU A 65 -1.09 0.36 3.77
CA GLU A 65 -0.87 1.81 3.64
C GLU A 65 0.51 2.23 4.14
N LYS A 66 0.97 1.70 5.27
CA LYS A 66 2.32 1.95 5.79
C LYS A 66 3.43 1.49 4.83
N ILE A 67 3.27 0.33 4.17
CA ILE A 67 4.22 -0.17 3.17
C ILE A 67 4.28 0.78 1.96
N GLN A 68 3.12 1.25 1.50
CA GLN A 68 3.01 2.18 0.37
C GLN A 68 3.63 3.53 0.71
N TRP A 69 3.35 4.05 1.90
CA TRP A 69 3.87 5.33 2.36
C TRP A 69 5.39 5.28 2.47
N SER A 70 5.93 4.24 3.11
CA SER A 70 7.37 4.00 3.20
C SER A 70 8.03 3.91 1.82
N PHE A 71 7.40 3.21 0.87
CA PHE A 71 7.89 3.11 -0.50
C PHE A 71 7.87 4.44 -1.26
N LEU A 72 6.78 5.22 -1.13
CA LEU A 72 6.58 6.50 -1.79
C LEU A 72 7.67 7.51 -1.40
N TRP A 73 7.96 7.61 -0.10
CA TRP A 73 8.99 8.52 0.42
C TRP A 73 10.40 7.95 0.31
N GLY A 74 10.52 6.65 0.09
CA GLY A 74 11.80 5.98 -0.09
C GLY A 74 12.56 5.79 1.20
N ASP A 75 11.84 5.38 2.23
CA ASP A 75 12.49 4.85 3.42
C ASP A 75 13.24 3.57 3.06
N ASP A 76 14.41 3.43 3.67
CA ASP A 76 15.18 2.21 3.70
C ASP A 76 15.32 1.74 5.16
N LYS A 77 15.71 0.48 5.38
CA LYS A 77 15.89 -0.11 6.71
C LYS A 77 16.77 0.75 7.64
N PHE A 78 17.68 1.53 7.07
CA PHE A 78 18.64 2.37 7.78
C PHE A 78 18.38 3.88 7.64
N LYS A 79 17.43 4.29 6.80
CA LYS A 79 17.16 5.71 6.53
C LYS A 79 15.67 5.97 6.39
N ARG A 80 15.09 6.64 7.38
CA ARG A 80 13.71 7.16 7.29
C ARG A 80 13.74 8.56 6.70
N LYS A 81 12.95 8.81 5.65
CA LYS A 81 12.82 10.15 5.06
C LYS A 81 11.66 10.91 5.71
N VAL A 82 11.73 12.24 5.65
CA VAL A 82 10.65 13.09 6.13
C VAL A 82 9.40 12.84 5.29
N HIS A 83 8.33 12.40 5.96
CA HIS A 83 7.02 12.27 5.35
C HIS A 83 6.33 13.63 5.36
N ALA A 84 6.44 14.39 4.26
CA ALA A 84 6.00 15.78 4.23
C ALA A 84 4.46 15.97 4.31
N VAL A 85 3.68 14.92 4.08
CA VAL A 85 2.21 14.98 4.00
C VAL A 85 1.58 13.77 4.68
N ASN A 86 0.51 14.00 5.45
CA ASN A 86 -0.30 12.95 6.08
C ASN A 86 -0.87 12.00 5.01
N TRP A 87 -0.85 10.69 5.26
CA TRP A 87 -1.32 9.69 4.31
C TRP A 87 -2.79 9.88 3.90
N VAL A 88 -3.64 10.35 4.81
CA VAL A 88 -5.05 10.65 4.50
C VAL A 88 -5.17 11.73 3.43
N GLU A 89 -4.35 12.78 3.51
CA GLU A 89 -4.28 13.85 2.50
C GLU A 89 -3.73 13.32 1.17
N VAL A 90 -2.72 12.45 1.22
CA VAL A 90 -2.16 11.80 0.01
C VAL A 90 -3.21 10.93 -0.71
N CYS A 91 -4.10 10.28 0.02
CA CYS A 91 -5.14 9.43 -0.55
C CYS A 91 -6.32 10.20 -1.16
N LYS A 92 -6.47 11.50 -0.89
CA LYS A 92 -7.52 12.31 -1.51
C LYS A 92 -7.39 12.29 -3.03
N SER A 93 -8.51 12.54 -3.71
CA SER A 93 -8.55 12.71 -5.16
C SER A 93 -7.66 13.89 -5.60
N LYS A 94 -7.23 13.90 -6.86
CA LYS A 94 -6.32 14.95 -7.36
C LYS A 94 -6.96 16.33 -7.30
N ASP A 95 -8.26 16.40 -7.56
CA ASP A 95 -9.13 17.58 -7.41
C ASP A 95 -9.17 18.11 -5.97
N LYS A 96 -8.93 17.26 -4.96
CA LYS A 96 -8.89 17.62 -3.54
C LYS A 96 -7.46 17.77 -3.00
N GLY A 97 -6.47 17.95 -3.88
CA GLY A 97 -5.07 18.17 -3.51
C GLY A 97 -4.29 16.90 -3.12
N GLY A 98 -4.87 15.71 -3.29
CA GLY A 98 -4.20 14.43 -3.03
C GLY A 98 -3.58 13.79 -4.28
N LEU A 99 -3.07 12.57 -4.14
CA LEU A 99 -2.45 11.80 -5.23
C LEU A 99 -3.40 10.77 -5.88
N GLY A 100 -4.64 10.70 -5.40
CA GLY A 100 -5.66 9.75 -5.86
C GLY A 100 -5.22 8.30 -5.67
N ILE A 101 -4.58 7.98 -4.54
CA ILE A 101 -4.35 6.60 -4.11
C ILE A 101 -5.63 6.14 -3.44
N GLY A 102 -6.38 5.23 -4.08
CA GLY A 102 -7.57 4.65 -3.47
C GLY A 102 -7.24 4.02 -2.11
N ARG A 103 -8.01 4.36 -1.08
CA ARG A 103 -7.84 3.73 0.23
C ARG A 103 -8.27 2.27 0.15
N VAL A 104 -7.57 1.42 0.87
CA VAL A 104 -7.88 -0.02 0.94
C VAL A 104 -9.09 -0.29 1.87
N VAL A 105 -9.58 0.74 2.58
CA VAL A 105 -10.68 0.66 3.55
C VAL A 105 -12.05 1.11 3.03
N ASP A 106 -12.14 1.57 1.77
CA ASP A 106 -13.43 1.96 1.17
C ASP A 106 -14.11 0.75 0.50
#